data_AF-A0A4Y9SFH7-F1
#
_entry.id   AF-A0A4Y9SFH7-F1
#
_cell.length_a   1.000
_cell.length_b   1.000
_cell.length_c   1.000
_cell.angle_alpha   90.00
_cell.angle_beta   90.00
_cell.angle_gamma   90.00
#
_symmetry.space_group_name_H-M   'P 1'
#
loop_
_entity.id
_entity.type
_entity.pdbx_description
1 polymer ?
#
loop_
_entity_poly.entity_id
_entity_poly.type
_entity_poly.pdbx_seq_one_letter_code
_entity_poly.pdbx_strand_id
1 'polypeptide(L)'
;MAAQLPVAAAWMLAAVSVFGILNFAIRPAEKIAALQSDVHQYSVLLSKSDGLDASAIRHLLHEARETDTDEIEPLRVVAFNDVMLEIDELDARIPLTPMQKLIDVLA
;
A
#
# COMPACT_ATOMS: atom_id res chain seq x y z
N MET A 1 36.27 34.55 6.04
CA MET A 1 35.40 34.91 7.17
C MET A 1 34.37 33.80 7.32
N ALA A 2 34.44 33.01 8.39
CA ALA A 2 33.50 31.92 8.63
C ALA A 2 32.13 32.50 8.99
N ALA A 3 31.11 32.16 8.22
CA ALA A 3 29.73 32.54 8.50
C ALA A 3 29.27 31.83 9.78
N GLN A 4 29.35 32.51 10.91
CA GLN A 4 28.77 32.03 12.16
C GLN A 4 27.25 32.09 11.99
N LEU A 5 26.63 30.92 11.78
CA LEU A 5 25.18 30.81 11.85
C LEU A 5 24.73 31.35 13.22
N PRO A 6 23.77 32.29 13.27
CA PRO A 6 23.27 32.78 14.55
C PRO A 6 22.78 31.57 15.36
N VAL A 7 23.13 31.51 16.64
CA VAL A 7 22.83 30.35 17.52
C VAL A 7 21.36 29.93 17.44
N ALA A 8 20.45 30.89 17.26
CA ALA A 8 19.03 30.64 17.02
C ALA A 8 18.74 29.80 15.75
N ALA A 9 19.46 30.02 14.65
CA ALA A 9 19.33 29.24 13.42
C ALA A 9 19.83 27.80 13.59
N ALA A 10 20.88 27.58 14.39
CA ALA A 10 21.36 26.24 14.71
C ALA A 10 20.31 25.44 15.50
N TRP A 11 19.64 26.07 16.46
CA TRP A 11 18.56 25.45 17.23
C TRP A 11 17.30 25.17 16.37
N MET A 12 16.96 26.06 15.44
CA MET A 12 15.85 25.80 14.51
C MET A 12 16.14 24.61 13.59
N LEU A 13 17.35 24.51 13.04
CA LEU A 13 17.74 23.37 12.21
C LEU A 13 17.74 22.06 13.01
N ALA A 14 18.22 22.09 14.25
CA ALA A 14 18.16 20.94 15.15
C ALA A 14 16.70 20.51 15.40
N ALA A 15 15.81 21.45 15.72
CA ALA A 15 14.39 21.15 15.93
C ALA A 15 13.74 20.55 14.67
N VAL A 16 13.95 21.15 13.50
CA VAL A 16 13.42 20.64 12.22
C VAL A 16 13.97 19.24 11.92
N SER A 17 15.24 18.97 12.19
CA SER A 17 15.83 17.65 11.97
C SER A 17 15.23 16.58 12.89
N VAL A 18 14.99 16.89 14.17
CA VAL A 18 14.37 15.96 15.13
C VAL A 18 12.93 15.67 14.75
N PHE A 19 12.15 16.71 14.41
CA PHE A 19 10.79 16.55 13.92
C PHE A 19 10.73 15.78 12.59
N GLY A 20 11.68 16.04 11.68
CA GLY A 20 11.80 15.31 10.41
C GLY A 20 12.09 13.83 10.62
N ILE A 21 13.01 13.49 11.52
CA ILE A 21 13.35 12.10 11.87
C ILE A 21 12.16 11.40 12.56
N LEU A 22 11.48 12.07 13.49
CA LEU A 22 10.29 11.54 14.15
C LEU A 22 9.17 11.28 13.13
N ASN A 23 8.88 12.24 12.25
CA ASN A 23 7.85 12.08 11.22
C ASN A 23 8.23 11.00 10.19
N PHE A 24 9.52 10.89 9.86
CA PHE A 24 10.04 9.83 8.99
C PHE A 24 10.00 8.45 9.65
N ALA A 25 10.11 8.35 10.97
CA ALA A 25 10.05 7.07 11.69
C ALA A 25 8.59 6.64 11.98
N ILE A 26 7.71 7.59 12.30
CA ILE A 26 6.32 7.34 12.69
C ILE A 26 5.47 6.99 11.47
N ARG A 27 5.58 7.74 10.35
CA ARG A 27 4.76 7.49 9.16
C ARG A 27 4.91 6.08 8.58
N PRO A 28 6.12 5.51 8.44
CA PRO A 28 6.27 4.12 8.01
C PRO A 28 5.68 3.14 9.01
N ALA A 29 5.80 3.38 10.31
CA ALA A 29 5.25 2.49 11.34
C ALA A 29 3.71 2.49 11.31
N GLU A 30 3.08 3.65 11.16
CA GLU A 30 1.63 3.77 10.98
C GLU A 30 1.17 3.08 9.69
N LYS A 31 1.91 3.26 8.59
CA LYS A 31 1.65 2.56 7.32
C LYS A 31 1.77 1.04 7.44
N ILE A 32 2.79 0.53 8.14
CA ILE A 32 2.98 -0.91 8.37
C ILE A 32 1.83 -1.48 9.18
N ALA A 33 1.39 -0.78 10.23
CA ALA A 33 0.27 -1.20 11.06
C ALA A 33 -1.05 -1.24 10.25
N ALA A 34 -1.29 -0.24 9.41
CA ALA A 34 -2.44 -0.22 8.50
C ALA A 34 -2.39 -1.41 7.52
N LEU A 35 -1.26 -1.62 6.84
CA LEU A 35 -1.06 -2.76 5.93
C LEU A 35 -1.27 -4.12 6.62
N GLN A 36 -0.78 -4.28 7.85
CA GLN A 36 -0.98 -5.52 8.61
C GLN A 36 -2.45 -5.75 8.96
N SER A 37 -3.19 -4.68 9.28
CA SER A 37 -4.62 -4.73 9.51
C SER A 37 -5.36 -5.17 8.24
N ASP A 38 -5.02 -4.58 7.09
CA ASP A 38 -5.63 -4.90 5.80
C ASP A 38 -5.36 -6.36 5.42
N VAL A 39 -4.11 -6.83 5.54
CA VAL A 39 -3.75 -8.23 5.32
C VAL A 39 -4.57 -9.17 6.21
N HIS A 40 -4.73 -8.82 7.49
CA HIS A 40 -5.54 -9.62 8.39
C HIS A 40 -7.00 -9.69 7.93
N GLN A 41 -7.60 -8.55 7.60
CA GLN A 41 -8.98 -8.46 7.11
C GLN A 41 -9.20 -9.33 5.86
N TYR A 42 -8.31 -9.24 4.86
CA TYR A 42 -8.40 -10.05 3.65
C TYR A 42 -8.18 -11.54 3.91
N SER A 43 -7.27 -11.92 4.81
CA SER A 43 -7.08 -13.33 5.19
C SER A 43 -8.31 -13.93 5.86
N VAL A 44 -9.01 -13.15 6.68
CA VAL A 44 -10.27 -13.56 7.32
C VAL A 44 -11.37 -13.73 6.27
N LEU A 45 -11.47 -12.84 5.28
CA LEU A 45 -12.42 -12.99 4.18
C LEU A 45 -12.14 -14.24 3.34
N LEU A 46 -10.87 -14.50 3.04
CA LEU A 46 -10.45 -15.70 2.31
C LEU A 46 -10.81 -16.98 3.08
N SER A 47 -10.58 -17.03 4.40
CA SER A 47 -10.98 -18.20 5.21
C SER A 47 -12.50 -18.44 5.24
N LYS A 48 -13.31 -17.42 4.97
CA LYS A 48 -14.77 -17.50 4.93
C LYS A 48 -15.32 -17.80 3.53
N SER A 49 -14.49 -17.71 2.48
CA SER A 49 -14.97 -17.77 1.10
C SER A 49 -15.49 -19.15 0.67
N ASP A 50 -15.02 -20.24 1.29
CA ASP A 50 -15.36 -21.61 0.91
C ASP A 50 -16.88 -21.94 1.01
N GLY A 51 -17.63 -21.17 1.79
CA GLY A 51 -19.08 -21.30 1.94
C GLY A 51 -19.91 -20.19 1.30
N LEU A 52 -19.27 -19.24 0.60
CA LEU A 52 -19.94 -18.05 0.08
C LEU A 52 -20.22 -18.18 -1.42
N ASP A 53 -21.42 -17.79 -1.83
CA ASP A 53 -21.74 -17.60 -3.25
C ASP A 53 -21.00 -16.39 -3.83
N ALA A 54 -20.77 -16.38 -5.14
CA ALA A 54 -20.05 -15.32 -5.85
C ALA A 54 -20.67 -13.92 -5.60
N SER A 55 -21.99 -13.84 -5.40
CA SER A 55 -22.68 -12.60 -5.04
C SER A 55 -22.27 -12.09 -3.65
N ALA A 56 -22.19 -12.97 -2.66
CA ALA A 56 -21.79 -12.65 -1.30
C ALA A 56 -20.30 -12.28 -1.23
N ILE A 57 -19.43 -12.99 -1.99
CA ILE A 57 -18.01 -12.66 -2.09
C ILE A 57 -17.83 -11.24 -2.65
N ARG A 58 -18.54 -10.89 -3.73
CA ARG A 58 -18.48 -9.54 -4.30
C ARG A 58 -18.89 -8.46 -3.31
N HIS A 59 -19.95 -8.70 -2.53
CA HIS A 59 -20.41 -7.74 -1.52
C HIS A 59 -19.36 -7.53 -0.43
N LEU A 60 -18.86 -8.61 0.17
CA LEU A 60 -17.88 -8.53 1.25
C LEU A 60 -16.54 -7.93 0.78
N LEU A 61 -16.16 -8.21 -0.47
CA LEU A 61 -14.97 -7.61 -1.08
C LEU A 61 -15.16 -6.11 -1.34
N HIS A 62 -16.37 -5.67 -1.69
CA HIS A 62 -16.66 -4.25 -1.86
C HIS A 62 -16.61 -3.51 -0.53
N GLU A 63 -17.20 -4.08 0.53
CA GLU A 63 -17.16 -3.53 1.88
C GLU A 63 -15.73 -3.43 2.41
N ALA A 64 -14.89 -4.45 2.18
CA ALA A 64 -13.48 -4.41 2.57
C ALA A 64 -12.68 -3.31 1.87
N ARG A 65 -13.04 -3.00 0.62
CA ARG A 65 -12.38 -1.95 -0.17
C ARG A 65 -12.72 -0.54 0.27
N GLU A 66 -13.79 -0.32 1.02
CA GLU A 66 -14.11 1.02 1.53
C GLU A 66 -13.05 1.53 2.52
N THR A 67 -12.30 0.61 3.14
CA THR A 67 -11.23 0.90 4.10
C THR A 67 -9.83 0.81 3.48
N ASP A 68 -9.71 0.40 2.21
CA ASP A 68 -8.42 0.26 1.55
C ASP A 68 -7.71 1.62 1.43
N THR A 69 -6.38 1.58 1.51
CA THR A 69 -5.57 2.75 1.20
C THR A 69 -5.57 3.02 -0.31
N ASP A 70 -5.65 4.29 -0.73
CA ASP A 70 -5.64 4.71 -2.16
C ASP A 70 -4.45 4.14 -2.97
N GLU A 71 -3.34 3.81 -2.28
CA GLU A 71 -2.14 3.23 -2.87
C GLU A 71 -2.36 1.78 -3.39
N ILE A 72 -3.39 1.07 -2.91
CA ILE A 72 -3.71 -0.33 -3.26
C ILE A 72 -4.41 -0.43 -4.63
N GLU A 73 -5.26 0.54 -4.97
CA GLU A 73 -6.05 0.54 -6.20
C GLU A 73 -5.22 0.33 -7.49
N PRO A 74 -4.10 1.06 -7.71
CA PRO A 74 -3.26 0.82 -8.89
C PRO A 74 -2.55 -0.54 -8.86
N LEU A 75 -2.19 -1.05 -7.68
CA LEU A 75 -1.47 -2.32 -7.50
C LEU A 75 -2.36 -3.54 -7.76
N ARG A 76 -3.68 -3.41 -7.56
CA ARG A 76 -4.61 -4.55 -7.65
C ARG A 76 -4.57 -5.28 -8.98
N VAL A 77 -4.48 -4.55 -10.10
CA VAL A 77 -4.48 -5.17 -11.43
C VAL A 77 -3.14 -5.85 -11.73
N VAL A 78 -2.05 -5.28 -11.22
CA VAL A 78 -0.71 -5.87 -11.31
C VAL A 78 -0.69 -7.19 -10.52
N ALA A 79 -1.06 -7.16 -9.24
CA ALA A 79 -1.11 -8.33 -8.39
C ALA A 79 -2.07 -9.42 -8.92
N PHE A 80 -3.21 -9.03 -9.51
CA PHE A 80 -4.11 -9.99 -10.16
C PHE A 80 -3.42 -10.68 -11.35
N ASN A 81 -2.76 -9.92 -12.22
CA ASN A 81 -2.08 -10.46 -13.39
C ASN A 81 -0.88 -11.35 -12.99
N ASP A 82 -0.20 -11.03 -11.89
CA ASP A 82 0.86 -11.88 -11.32
C ASP A 82 0.31 -13.25 -10.93
N VAL A 83 -0.82 -13.29 -10.21
CA VAL A 83 -1.47 -14.56 -9.86
C VAL A 83 -1.91 -15.32 -11.12
N MET A 84 -2.46 -14.64 -12.12
CA MET A 84 -2.82 -15.27 -13.40
C MET A 84 -1.61 -15.82 -14.16
N LEU A 85 -0.44 -15.16 -14.05
CA LEU A 85 0.83 -15.70 -14.56
C LEU A 85 1.25 -16.96 -13.81
N GLU A 86 1.14 -16.96 -12.48
CA GLU A 86 1.55 -18.10 -11.64
C GLU A 86 0.71 -19.35 -11.90
N ILE A 87 -0.59 -19.19 -12.19
CA ILE A 87 -1.50 -20.30 -12.48
C ILE A 87 -1.59 -20.66 -13.98
N ASP A 88 -0.76 -20.03 -14.83
CA ASP A 88 -0.73 -20.22 -16.28
C ASP A 88 -2.06 -19.89 -17.01
N GLU A 89 -2.90 -19.02 -16.43
CA GLU A 89 -4.16 -18.54 -17.02
C GLU A 89 -3.97 -17.18 -17.71
N LEU A 90 -3.21 -17.20 -18.80
CA LEU A 90 -2.83 -15.98 -19.52
C LEU A 90 -4.03 -15.26 -20.18
N ASP A 91 -5.09 -16.00 -20.50
CA ASP A 91 -6.30 -15.49 -21.16
C ASP A 91 -7.16 -14.62 -20.21
N ALA A 92 -7.02 -14.80 -18.90
CA ALA A 92 -7.76 -14.05 -17.89
C ALA A 92 -7.11 -12.70 -17.53
N ARG A 93 -5.95 -12.38 -18.10
CA ARG A 93 -5.20 -11.15 -17.77
C ARG A 93 -5.95 -9.89 -18.17
N ILE A 94 -5.84 -8.89 -17.30
CA ILE A 94 -6.46 -7.58 -17.50
C ILE A 94 -5.41 -6.64 -18.12
N PRO A 95 -5.77 -5.83 -19.13
CA PRO A 95 -4.85 -4.87 -19.71
C PRO A 95 -4.39 -3.83 -18.68
N LEU A 96 -3.07 -3.71 -18.51
CA LEU A 96 -2.44 -2.74 -17.62
C LEU A 96 -2.41 -1.34 -18.24
N THR A 97 -2.72 -0.32 -17.43
CA THR A 97 -2.47 1.09 -17.79
C THR A 97 -0.97 1.39 -17.88
N PRO A 98 -0.56 2.50 -18.53
CA PRO A 98 0.87 2.84 -18.63
C PRO A 98 1.58 2.95 -17.28
N MET A 99 0.91 3.51 -16.27
CA MET A 99 1.45 3.59 -14.92
C MET A 99 1.60 2.20 -14.29
N GLN A 100 0.59 1.34 -14.44
CA GLN A 100 0.63 -0.02 -13.91
C GLN A 100 1.72 -0.88 -14.56
N LYS A 101 2.01 -0.67 -15.85
CA LYS A 101 3.15 -1.34 -16.51
C LYS A 101 4.50 -0.94 -15.92
N LEU A 102 4.65 0.31 -15.46
CA LEU A 102 5.88 0.72 -14.77
C LEU A 102 5.98 0.04 -13.40
N ILE A 103 4.87 -0.09 -12.71
CA ILE A 103 4.79 -0.75 -11.41
C ILE A 103 5.09 -2.26 -11.54
N ASP A 104 4.50 -2.92 -12.52
CA ASP A 104 4.70 -4.33 -12.89
C ASP A 104 6.18 -4.68 -13.15
N VAL A 105 6.95 -3.75 -13.71
CA VAL A 105 8.40 -3.94 -13.95
C VAL A 105 9.25 -3.76 -12.68
N LEU A 106 8.72 -3.06 -11.67
CA LEU A 106 9.43 -2.78 -10.41
C LEU A 106 9.08 -3.75 -9.28
N ALA A 107 7.97 -4.47 -9.41
CA ALA A 107 7.53 -5.51 -8.49
C ALA A 107 8.41 -6.76 -8.61
#